data_AF-A0A353DCM1-F1
#
_entry.id   AF-A0A353DCM1-F1
#
_cell.length_a   1.000
_cell.length_b   1.000
_cell.length_c   1.000
_cell.angle_alpha   90.00
_cell.angle_beta   90.00
_cell.angle_gamma   90.00
#
_symmetry.space_group_name_H-M   'P 1'
#
loop_
_entity.id
_entity.type
_entity.pdbx_description
1 polymer ?
#
loop_
_entity_poly.entity_id
_entity_poly.type
_entity_poly.pdbx_seq_one_letter_code
_entity_poly.pdbx_strand_id
1 'polypeptide(L)'
;VVGTTKRADITLRAAHPYSSVEVTIGNSVCKFSADEDYREIFFTIPESGKITIKVSAIWPKDIPETALLISLEPDHLLSRSFTLWGTAKATQEFNCQWKVPK
;
A
#
# COMPACT_ATOMS: atom_id res chain seq x y z
N VAL A 1 10.61 7.41 15.14
CA VAL A 1 10.28 5.99 15.38
C VAL A 1 11.58 5.22 15.37
N VAL A 2 11.95 4.57 16.47
CA VAL A 2 13.09 3.65 16.50
C VAL A 2 12.67 2.35 15.83
N GLY A 3 13.50 1.82 14.93
CA GLY A 3 13.17 0.67 14.12
C GLY A 3 14.14 0.47 12.96
N THR A 4 13.86 -0.53 12.13
CA THR A 4 14.69 -0.87 10.98
C THR A 4 14.08 -0.31 9.70
N THR A 5 14.84 0.52 8.99
CA THR A 5 14.45 0.99 7.66
C THR A 5 14.54 -0.14 6.64
N LYS A 6 13.50 -0.28 5.83
CA LYS A 6 13.41 -1.26 4.75
C LYS A 6 12.97 -0.57 3.46
N ARG A 7 13.57 -1.01 2.35
CA ARG A 7 13.04 -0.82 1.00
C ARG A 7 11.92 -1.82 0.78
N ALA A 8 10.88 -1.42 0.06
CA ALA A 8 9.90 -2.32 -0.51
C ALA A 8 9.46 -1.84 -1.88
N ASP A 9 9.04 -2.82 -2.68
CA ASP A 9 8.33 -2.57 -3.92
C ASP A 9 6.82 -2.63 -3.65
N ILE A 10 6.09 -1.61 -4.10
CA ILE A 10 4.63 -1.58 -4.10
C ILE A 10 4.16 -1.80 -5.53
N THR A 11 3.31 -2.80 -5.72
CA THR A 11 2.61 -3.03 -7.00
C THR A 11 1.11 -2.94 -6.81
N LEU A 12 0.43 -2.27 -7.73
CA LEU A 12 -1.01 -2.10 -7.78
C LEU A 12 -1.60 -2.91 -8.94
N ARG A 13 -2.73 -3.57 -8.71
CA ARG A 13 -3.54 -4.19 -9.77
C ARG A 13 -4.99 -3.86 -9.53
N ALA A 14 -5.65 -3.28 -10.53
CA ALA A 14 -7.06 -2.92 -10.45
C ALA A 14 -7.83 -3.55 -11.60
N ALA A 15 -9.08 -3.96 -11.35
CA ALA A 15 -9.96 -4.43 -12.41
C ALA A 15 -10.40 -3.30 -13.35
N HIS A 16 -10.42 -2.07 -12.85
CA HIS A 16 -10.76 -0.86 -13.60
C HIS A 16 -9.71 0.24 -13.34
N PRO A 17 -9.50 1.18 -14.28
CA PRO A 17 -8.56 2.28 -14.11
C PRO A 17 -8.89 3.15 -12.90
N TYR A 18 -7.89 3.47 -12.08
CA TYR A 18 -8.00 4.50 -11.04
C TYR A 18 -7.46 5.84 -11.56
N SER A 19 -7.91 6.94 -10.95
CA SER A 19 -7.36 8.27 -11.20
C SER A 19 -6.13 8.53 -10.33
N SER A 20 -6.16 8.07 -9.08
CA SER A 20 -5.02 8.15 -8.17
C SER A 20 -5.12 7.16 -7.02
N VAL A 21 -3.97 6.74 -6.50
CA VAL A 21 -3.86 5.95 -5.27
C VAL A 21 -2.81 6.59 -4.36
N GLU A 22 -3.10 6.71 -3.08
CA GLU A 22 -2.16 7.09 -2.03
C GLU A 22 -2.00 5.92 -1.05
N VAL A 23 -0.77 5.48 -0.85
CA VAL A 23 -0.39 4.44 0.12
C VAL A 23 0.49 5.07 1.17
N THR A 24 0.06 5.03 2.42
CA THR A 24 0.80 5.50 3.58
C THR A 24 1.22 4.33 4.44
N ILE A 25 2.52 4.17 4.68
CA ILE A 25 3.12 3.09 5.47
C ILE A 25 3.92 3.71 6.61
N GLY A 26 3.38 3.68 7.83
CA GLY A 26 3.96 4.45 8.94
C GLY A 26 4.02 5.94 8.62
N ASN A 27 5.23 6.48 8.49
CA ASN A 27 5.46 7.90 8.17
C ASN A 27 5.75 8.15 6.67
N SER A 28 5.81 7.10 5.86
CA SER A 28 6.14 7.20 4.44
C SER A 28 4.87 7.23 3.61
N VAL A 29 4.82 8.13 2.62
CA VAL A 29 3.68 8.29 1.72
C VAL A 29 4.15 8.06 0.29
N CYS A 30 3.40 7.26 -0.46
CA CYS A 30 3.63 6.96 -1.86
C CYS A 30 2.34 7.24 -2.64
N LYS A 31 2.45 7.94 -3.78
CA LYS A 31 1.31 8.34 -4.62
C LYS A 31 1.48 7.76 -6.01
N PHE A 32 0.40 7.27 -6.58
CA PHE A 32 0.33 6.70 -7.91
C PHE A 32 -0.64 7.52 -8.77
N SER A 33 -0.18 7.90 -9.95
CA SER A 33 -1.03 8.44 -11.02
C SER A 33 -1.71 7.30 -11.80
N ALA A 34 -2.67 7.62 -12.66
CA ALA A 34 -3.48 6.63 -13.39
C ALA A 34 -2.68 5.62 -14.24
N ASP A 35 -1.47 5.97 -14.63
CA ASP A 35 -0.53 5.21 -15.46
C ASP A 35 0.60 4.55 -14.66
N GLU A 36 0.63 4.73 -13.33
CA GLU A 36 1.66 4.18 -12.46
C GLU A 36 1.09 3.06 -11.61
N ASP A 37 1.59 1.85 -11.79
CA ASP A 37 1.19 0.67 -11.01
C ASP A 37 2.34 0.10 -10.14
N TYR A 38 3.53 0.71 -10.20
CA TYR A 38 4.71 0.28 -9.47
C TYR A 38 5.45 1.47 -8.86
N ARG A 39 5.85 1.37 -7.59
CA ARG A 39 6.79 2.30 -6.96
C ARG A 39 7.62 1.62 -5.88
N GLU A 40 8.87 2.03 -5.78
CA GLU A 40 9.72 1.74 -4.63
C GLU A 40 9.39 2.70 -3.46
N ILE A 41 9.41 2.19 -2.23
CA ILE A 41 9.23 2.98 -1.01
C ILE A 41 10.24 2.55 0.06
N PHE A 42 10.69 3.52 0.86
CA PHE A 42 11.42 3.26 2.11
C PHE A 42 10.51 3.54 3.29
N PHE A 43 10.43 2.61 4.24
CA PHE A 43 9.65 2.77 5.47
C PHE A 43 10.37 2.15 6.66
N THR A 44 10.05 2.59 7.87
CA THR A 44 10.64 2.09 9.10
C THR A 44 9.71 1.09 9.77
N ILE A 45 10.20 -0.13 10.00
CA ILE A 45 9.52 -1.14 10.81
C ILE A 45 9.85 -0.89 12.28
N PRO A 46 8.86 -0.53 13.13
CA PRO A 46 9.09 -0.37 14.56
C PRO A 46 9.59 -1.67 15.19
N GLU A 47 10.24 -1.60 16.34
CA GLU A 47 10.71 -2.80 17.08
C GLU A 47 9.58 -3.79 17.41
N SER A 48 8.35 -3.31 17.56
CA SER A 48 7.16 -4.17 17.75
C SER A 48 6.80 -5.01 16.51
N GLY A 49 7.36 -4.66 15.36
CA GLY A 49 7.07 -5.23 14.04
C GLY A 49 5.71 -4.82 13.46
N LYS A 50 4.85 -4.14 14.23
CA LYS A 50 3.50 -3.78 13.83
C LYS A 50 3.50 -2.53 12.96
N ILE A 51 2.83 -2.61 11.82
CA ILE A 51 2.65 -1.50 10.88
C ILE A 51 1.19 -1.40 10.47
N THR A 52 0.71 -0.16 10.38
CA THR A 52 -0.55 0.18 9.74
C THR A 52 -0.26 0.78 8.37
N ILE A 53 -0.94 0.25 7.36
CA ILE A 53 -0.90 0.71 5.98
C ILE A 53 -2.26 1.34 5.68
N LYS A 54 -2.28 2.62 5.31
CA LYS A 54 -3.50 3.30 4.88
C LYS A 54 -3.47 3.45 3.37
N VAL A 55 -4.49 2.95 2.69
CA VAL A 55 -4.66 3.09 1.24
C VAL A 55 -5.88 3.96 0.98
N SER A 56 -5.72 4.97 0.12
CA SER A 56 -6.83 5.75 -0.43
C SER A 56 -6.79 5.68 -1.95
N ALA A 57 -7.90 5.34 -2.58
CA ALA A 57 -8.02 5.27 -4.04
C ALA A 57 -9.17 6.15 -4.52
N ILE A 58 -8.99 6.75 -5.70
CA ILE A 58 -10.01 7.52 -6.41
C ILE A 58 -10.15 6.90 -7.80
N TRP A 59 -11.39 6.65 -8.21
CA TRP A 59 -11.75 6.17 -9.54
C TRP A 59 -12.60 7.21 -10.27
N PRO A 60 -12.62 7.17 -11.62
CA PRO A 60 -13.58 7.93 -12.40
C PRO A 60 -15.03 7.65 -11.97
N LYS A 61 -15.92 8.64 -12.11
CA LYS A 61 -17.30 8.61 -11.57
C LYS A 61 -18.18 7.48 -12.10
N ASP A 62 -17.86 6.93 -13.26
CA ASP A 62 -18.70 5.95 -13.98
C ASP A 62 -18.18 4.51 -13.89
N ILE A 63 -17.20 4.26 -13.02
CA ILE A 63 -16.67 2.92 -12.78
C ILE A 63 -17.53 2.20 -11.73
N PRO A 64 -17.90 0.91 -11.95
CA PRO A 64 -18.61 0.11 -10.96
C PRO A 64 -17.78 -0.08 -9.68
N GLU A 65 -18.33 -0.76 -8.68
CA GLU A 65 -17.53 -1.19 -7.54
C GLU A 65 -16.34 -2.03 -8.04
N THR A 66 -15.14 -1.66 -7.62
CA THR A 66 -13.91 -2.24 -8.14
C THR A 66 -12.96 -2.59 -7.02
N ALA A 67 -12.23 -3.69 -7.23
CA ALA A 67 -11.12 -4.09 -6.39
C ALA A 67 -9.83 -3.40 -6.85
N LEU A 68 -9.05 -2.96 -5.88
CA LEU A 68 -7.64 -2.62 -6.01
C LEU A 68 -6.84 -3.57 -5.12
N LEU A 69 -6.03 -4.42 -5.74
CA LEU A 69 -5.05 -5.24 -5.07
C LEU A 69 -3.76 -4.44 -4.89
N ILE A 70 -3.31 -4.32 -3.64
CA ILE A 70 -2.05 -3.69 -3.25
C ILE A 70 -1.12 -4.80 -2.80
N SER A 71 0.02 -4.96 -3.46
CA SER A 71 1.07 -5.90 -3.03
C SER A 71 2.28 -5.11 -2.56
N LEU A 72 2.79 -5.46 -1.39
CA LEU A 72 3.94 -4.85 -0.74
C LEU A 72 4.99 -5.93 -0.50
N GLU A 73 6.19 -5.71 -1.05
CA GLU A 73 7.27 -6.68 -1.08
C GLU A 73 8.53 -6.06 -0.44
N PRO A 74 8.70 -6.14 0.88
CA PRO A 74 9.86 -5.58 1.55
C PRO A 74 11.09 -6.49 1.45
N ASP A 75 12.27 -5.89 1.31
CA ASP A 75 13.52 -6.62 1.15
C ASP A 75 13.79 -7.57 2.34
N HIS A 76 14.00 -8.85 2.00
CA HIS A 76 14.27 -9.95 2.92
C HIS A 76 13.15 -10.22 3.95
N LEU A 77 11.91 -9.83 3.65
CA LEU A 77 10.74 -10.09 4.48
C LEU A 77 9.62 -10.74 3.65
N LEU A 78 8.65 -11.33 4.34
CA LEU A 78 7.48 -11.92 3.68
C LEU A 78 6.62 -10.82 3.03
N SER A 79 6.30 -10.99 1.76
CA SER A 79 5.38 -10.12 1.03
C SER A 79 3.98 -10.13 1.67
N ARG A 80 3.26 -9.02 1.53
CA ARG A 80 1.88 -8.85 2.00
C ARG A 80 1.04 -8.25 0.90
N SER A 81 -0.19 -8.74 0.75
CA SER A 81 -1.15 -8.16 -0.17
C SER A 81 -2.46 -7.84 0.53
N PHE A 82 -3.12 -6.79 0.07
CA PHE A 82 -4.37 -6.25 0.61
C PHE A 82 -5.30 -5.89 -0.53
N THR A 83 -6.60 -6.02 -0.32
CA THR A 83 -7.60 -5.61 -1.32
C THR A 83 -8.43 -4.48 -0.75
N LEU A 84 -8.43 -3.34 -1.44
CA LEU A 84 -9.34 -2.23 -1.21
C LEU A 84 -10.52 -2.35 -2.19
N TRP A 85 -11.74 -2.29 -1.67
CA TRP A 85 -12.97 -2.26 -2.47
C TRP A 85 -13.61 -0.88 -2.39
N GLY A 86 -14.19 -0.40 -3.50
CA GLY A 86 -15.01 0.80 -3.46
C GLY A 86 -15.52 1.30 -4.81
N THR A 87 -16.28 2.40 -4.75
CA THR A 87 -16.90 3.11 -5.87
C THR A 87 -16.50 4.58 -5.83
N ALA A 88 -15.95 5.13 -6.92
CA ALA A 88 -15.45 6.51 -7.07
C ALA A 88 -14.35 6.96 -6.08
N LYS A 89 -14.42 6.58 -4.79
CA LYS A 89 -13.37 6.77 -3.79
C LYS A 89 -13.51 5.72 -2.68
N ALA A 90 -12.38 5.24 -2.17
CA ALA A 90 -12.34 4.44 -0.96
C ALA A 90 -11.07 4.72 -0.14
N THR A 91 -11.16 4.54 1.17
CA THR A 91 -10.02 4.64 2.09
C THR A 91 -10.13 3.53 3.14
N GLN A 92 -9.06 2.76 3.34
CA GLN A 92 -9.01 1.70 4.34
C GLN A 92 -7.62 1.59 4.97
N GLU A 93 -7.59 1.14 6.22
CA GLU A 93 -6.37 0.80 6.94
C GLU A 93 -6.21 -0.71 7.05
N PHE A 94 -5.00 -1.20 6.82
CA PHE A 94 -4.60 -2.59 6.90
C PHE A 94 -3.48 -2.72 7.92
N ASN A 95 -3.64 -3.64 8.86
CA ASN A 95 -2.62 -3.91 9.87
C ASN A 95 -1.80 -5.12 9.45
N CYS A 96 -0.48 -5.00 9.55
CA CYS A 96 0.45 -6.06 9.25
C CYS A 96 1.57 -6.13 10.28
N GLN A 97 2.25 -7.27 10.32
CA GLN A 97 3.36 -7.49 11.21
C GLN A 97 4.48 -8.24 10.49
N TRP A 98 5.71 -7.73 10.66
CA TRP A 98 6.94 -8.43 10.28
C TRP A 98 7.77 -8.72 11.51
N LYS A 99 8.38 -9.90 11.52
CA LYS A 99 9.47 -10.20 12.45
C LYS A 99 10.75 -9.70 11.80
N VAL A 100 11.31 -8.61 12.32
CA VAL A 100 12.66 -8.19 11.91
C VAL A 100 13.64 -9.17 12.57
N PRO A 101 14.48 -9.89 11.81
CA PRO A 101 15.54 -10.70 12.41
C PRO A 101 16.41 -9.79 13.31
N LYS A 102 16.70 -10.26 14.52
CA LYS A 102 17.64 -9.57 15.42
C LYS A 102 19.05 -9.58 14.85
#